data_AF-A0A953SG01-F1
#
_entry.id   AF-A0A953SG01-F1
#
_cell.length_a   1.000
_cell.length_b   1.000
_cell.length_c   1.000
_cell.angle_alpha   90.00
_cell.angle_beta   90.00
_cell.angle_gamma   90.00
#
_symmetry.space_group_name_H-M   'P 1'
#
loop_
_entity.id
_entity.type
_entity.pdbx_description
1 polymer ?
#
loop_
_entity_poly.entity_id
_entity_poly.type
_entity_poly.pdbx_seq_one_letter_code
_entity_poly.pdbx_strand_id
1 'polypeptide(L)' 'SPIAEARRLLSVDESSYEGGSMGDDHPIAWCREFDGGRTIYTAGGHTIESYSEPDFRRHLLGALRWSVGPAD' A
#
# COMPACT_ATOMS: atom_id res chain seq x y z
N SER A 1 13.66 -6.67 -9.29
CA SER A 1 12.30 -7.13 -8.95
C SER A 1 11.35 -5.96 -9.14
N PRO A 2 10.10 -6.15 -9.59
CA PRO A 2 9.10 -5.09 -9.71
C PRO A 2 8.93 -4.23 -8.44
N ILE A 3 9.24 -4.80 -7.26
CA ILE A 3 9.17 -4.13 -5.95
C ILE A 3 10.40 -3.25 -5.69
N ALA A 4 11.57 -3.57 -6.24
CA ALA A 4 12.82 -2.84 -5.96
C ALA A 4 12.79 -1.39 -6.45
N GLU A 5 11.98 -1.11 -7.47
CA GLU A 5 11.79 0.22 -8.05
C GLU A 5 10.44 0.84 -7.64
N ALA A 6 9.68 0.19 -6.76
CA ALA A 6 8.43 0.71 -6.24
C ALA A 6 8.68 1.58 -5.00
N ARG A 7 7.93 2.67 -4.87
CA ARG A 7 7.94 3.49 -3.65
C ARG A 7 7.09 2.78 -2.59
N ARG A 8 7.72 2.43 -1.47
CA ARG A 8 7.05 1.87 -0.28
C ARG A 8 6.20 2.94 0.40
N LEU A 9 5.00 2.57 0.83
CA LEU A 9 4.05 3.44 1.53
C LEU A 9 3.80 2.96 2.95
N LEU A 10 3.66 1.64 3.12
CA LEU A 10 3.40 0.99 4.39
C LEU A 10 4.22 -0.28 4.48
N SER A 11 4.79 -0.52 5.66
CA SER A 11 5.41 -1.79 6.05
C SER A 11 4.80 -2.27 7.36
N VAL A 12 4.75 -3.59 7.53
CA VAL A 12 4.37 -4.22 8.79
C VAL A 12 5.58 -4.27 9.70
N ASP A 13 5.39 -3.92 10.98
CA ASP A 13 6.35 -4.16 12.03
C ASP A 13 6.16 -5.57 12.59
N GLU A 14 6.96 -6.53 12.10
CA GLU A 14 6.89 -7.92 12.58
C GLU A 14 7.41 -8.10 14.01
N SER A 15 8.03 -7.09 14.62
CA SER A 15 8.39 -7.15 16.04
C SER A 15 7.19 -6.99 16.97
N SER A 16 6.05 -6.51 16.44
CA SER A 16 4.84 -6.25 17.21
C SER A 16 3.89 -7.45 17.32
N TYR A 17 4.20 -8.59 16.68
CA TYR A 17 3.35 -9.79 16.71
C TYR A 17 4.14 -11.08 16.43
N GLU A 18 3.53 -12.23 16.72
CA GLU A 18 4.14 -13.55 16.46
C GLU A 18 3.70 -14.15 15.12
N GLY A 19 4.61 -14.86 14.44
CA GLY A 19 4.33 -15.59 13.20
C GLY A 19 4.67 -14.84 11.91
N GLY A 20 5.29 -13.66 12.01
CA GLY A 20 5.97 -13.01 10.89
C GLY A 20 7.17 -13.83 10.39
N SER A 21 7.46 -13.75 9.09
CA SER A 21 8.58 -14.46 8.47
C SER A 21 9.41 -13.60 7.50
N MET A 22 9.07 -12.32 7.36
CA MET A 22 9.72 -11.40 6.42
C MET A 22 10.66 -10.41 7.11
N GLY A 23 10.65 -10.35 8.44
CA GLY A 23 11.52 -9.49 9.24
C GLY A 23 11.26 -8.01 8.96
N ASP A 24 12.32 -7.21 8.99
CA ASP A 24 12.23 -5.74 8.89
C ASP A 24 11.75 -5.23 7.51
N ASP A 25 11.72 -6.07 6.48
CA ASP A 25 11.35 -5.69 5.12
C ASP A 25 10.04 -6.35 4.66
N HIS A 26 8.94 -6.02 5.35
CA HIS A 26 7.57 -6.46 5.01
C HIS A 26 6.71 -5.31 4.45
N PRO A 27 6.92 -4.87 3.19
CA PRO A 27 6.07 -3.85 2.58
C PRO A 27 4.68 -4.41 2.25
N ILE A 28 3.63 -3.75 2.76
CA ILE A 28 2.23 -4.11 2.49
C ILE A 28 1.50 -3.10 1.62
N ALA A 29 2.12 -1.96 1.31
CA ALA A 29 1.61 -1.04 0.29
C ALA A 29 2.76 -0.35 -0.44
N TRP A 30 2.64 -0.24 -1.76
CA TRP A 30 3.63 0.39 -2.62
C TRP A 30 2.99 0.96 -3.88
N CYS A 31 3.64 1.96 -4.49
CA CYS A 31 3.22 2.53 -5.76
C CYS A 31 4.39 2.60 -6.75
N ARG A 32 4.09 2.54 -8.05
CA ARG A 32 5.11 2.62 -9.10
C ARG A 32 4.55 3.24 -10.38
N GLU A 33 5.37 4.05 -11.02
CA GLU A 33 5.16 4.50 -12.39
C GLU A 33 5.88 3.55 -13.35
N PHE A 34 5.17 3.05 -14.35
CA PHE A 34 5.76 2.15 -15.35
C PHE A 34 5.04 2.34 -16.68
N ASP A 35 5.82 2.62 -17.73
CA ASP A 35 5.34 2.80 -19.11
C ASP A 35 4.16 3.78 -19.23
N GLY A 36 4.27 4.93 -18.57
CA GLY A 36 3.22 5.97 -18.52
C GLY A 36 2.02 5.64 -17.62
N GLY A 37 1.93 4.42 -17.09
CA GLY A 37 0.91 4.00 -16.14
C GLY A 37 1.32 4.21 -14.68
N ARG A 38 0.31 4.36 -13.81
CA ARG A 38 0.46 4.41 -12.35
C ARG A 38 -0.20 3.21 -11.70
N THR A 39 0.59 2.38 -11.02
CA THR A 39 0.11 1.20 -10.29
C THR A 39 0.27 1.40 -8.80
N ILE A 40 -0.78 1.06 -8.05
CA ILE A 40 -0.79 1.03 -6.59
C ILE A 40 -1.18 -0.39 -6.13
N TYR A 41 -0.55 -0.85 -5.06
CA TYR A 41 -0.89 -2.09 -4.37
C TYR A 41 -1.06 -1.83 -2.87
N THR A 42 -2.04 -2.49 -2.26
CA THR A 42 -2.17 -2.56 -0.81
C THR A 42 -2.72 -3.92 -0.38
N ALA A 43 -2.12 -4.50 0.67
CA ALA A 43 -2.60 -5.71 1.34
C ALA A 43 -3.48 -5.40 2.56
N GLY A 44 -3.87 -4.13 2.77
CA GLY A 44 -4.83 -3.77 3.81
C GLY A 44 -6.27 -4.17 3.43
N GLY A 45 -7.19 -4.08 4.39
CA GLY A 45 -8.62 -4.31 4.11
C GLY A 45 -9.05 -5.78 4.15
N HIS A 46 -8.36 -6.62 4.93
CA HIS A 46 -8.72 -8.04 5.09
C HIS A 46 -10.12 -8.28 5.69
N THR A 47 -10.67 -7.30 6.39
CA THR A 47 -12.02 -7.36 6.96
C THR A 47 -12.91 -6.26 6.40
N ILE A 48 -14.24 -6.46 6.47
CA ILE A 48 -15.20 -5.44 6.03
C ILE A 48 -15.13 -4.19 6.93
N GLU A 49 -14.88 -4.37 8.22
CA GLU A 49 -14.73 -3.29 9.20
C GLU A 49 -13.55 -2.38 8.87
N SER A 50 -12.49 -2.93 8.27
CA SER A 50 -11.31 -2.15 7.85
C SER A 50 -11.69 -0.98 6.93
N TYR A 51 -12.74 -1.11 6.11
CA TYR A 51 -13.21 -0.04 5.21
C TYR A 51 -13.97 1.08 5.93
N SER A 52 -14.26 0.91 7.22
CA SER A 52 -14.80 1.96 8.08
C SER A 52 -13.70 2.75 8.80
N GLU A 53 -12.48 2.21 8.90
CA GLU A 53 -11.34 2.86 9.55
C GLU A 53 -10.96 4.18 8.84
N PRO A 54 -10.94 5.32 9.54
CA PRO A 54 -10.65 6.62 8.92
C PRO A 54 -9.31 6.67 8.19
N ASP A 55 -8.28 6.05 8.77
CA ASP A 55 -6.94 6.07 8.21
C ASP A 55 -6.83 5.16 6.98
N PHE A 56 -7.50 4.01 6.98
CA PHE A 56 -7.56 3.15 5.80
C PHE A 56 -8.33 3.81 4.65
N ARG A 57 -9.44 4.49 4.95
CA ARG A 57 -10.18 5.28 3.94
C ARG A 57 -9.32 6.40 3.36
N ARG A 58 -8.50 7.07 4.19
CA ARG A 58 -7.57 8.11 3.73
C ARG A 58 -6.48 7.53 2.84
N HIS A 59 -5.93 6.37 3.19
CA HIS A 59 -4.98 5.62 2.37
C HIS A 59 -5.58 5.27 1.00
N LEU A 60 -6.78 4.68 0.96
CA LEU A 60 -7.48 4.34 -0.28
C LEU A 60 -7.76 5.58 -1.14
N LEU A 61 -8.23 6.68 -0.53
CA LEU A 61 -8.48 7.92 -1.26
C LEU A 61 -7.19 8.50 -1.87
N GLY A 62 -6.09 8.48 -1.12
CA GLY A 62 -4.78 8.91 -1.59
C GLY A 62 -4.26 8.05 -2.74
N ALA A 63 -4.38 6.73 -2.60
CA ALA A 63 -4.07 5.74 -3.63
C ALA A 63 -4.85 6.00 -4.93
N LEU A 64 -6.18 6.14 -4.84
CA LEU A 64 -7.04 6.38 -6.00
C LEU A 64 -6.71 7.70 -6.70
N ARG A 65 -6.58 8.79 -5.94
CA ARG A 65 -6.21 10.12 -6.48
C ARG A 65 -4.85 10.09 -7.17
N TRP A 66 -3.88 9.40 -6.59
CA TRP A 66 -2.58 9.26 -7.23
C TRP A 66 -2.67 8.42 -8.50
N SER A 67 -3.37 7.29 -8.48
CA SER A 67 -3.52 6.42 -9.65
C SER A 67 -4.19 7.12 -10.84
N VAL A 68 -5.32 7.80 -10.61
CA VAL A 68 -6.01 8.53 -11.70
C VAL A 68 -5.21 9.74 -12.18
N GLY A 69 -4.45 10.39 -11.29
CA GLY A 69 -3.73 11.62 -11.60
C GLY A 69 -4.61 12.86 -11.56
N PRO A 70 -4.08 14.02 -11.97
CA PRO A 70 -4.87 15.23 -12.12
C PRO A 70 -6.03 15.00 -13.09
N ALA A 71 -7.19 15.56 -12.77
CA ALA A 71 -8.26 15.69 -13.75
C ALA A 71 -7.85 16.80 -14.73
N ASP A 72 -7.93 16.50 -16.03
CA ASP A 72 -7.74 17.47 -17.10
C ASP A 72 -8.81 18.58 -17.06
#